data_AF-A0A9D4ZUW6-F1
#
_entry.id   AF-A0A9D4ZUW6-F1
#
_cell.length_a   1.000
_cell.length_b   1.000
_cell.length_c   1.000
_cell.angle_alpha   90.00
_cell.angle_beta   90.00
_cell.angle_gamma   90.00
#
_symmetry.space_group_name_H-M   'P 1'
#
loop_
_entity.id
_entity.type
_entity.pdbx_description
1 polymer ?
#
loop_
_entity_poly.entity_id
_entity_poly.type
_entity_poly.pdbx_seq_one_letter_code
_entity_poly.pdbx_strand_id
1 'polypeptide(L)'
;MITMTINTSNNILRSVLDKEKLSETNILDWHRNLRIILKHDKKLYVLEEPVPEEEPPSFAPKAKRNAYKKHVDDANEVSFLMLDTMNSELQK
;
A
#
# COMPACT_ATOMS: atom_id res chain seq x y z
N MET A 1 24.43 -12.82 -7.43
CA MET A 1 23.76 -12.49 -6.15
C MET A 1 23.09 -11.13 -6.33
N ILE A 2 21.76 -11.09 -6.39
CA ILE A 2 21.02 -9.82 -6.41
C ILE A 2 20.95 -9.37 -4.95
N THR A 3 21.67 -8.31 -4.61
CA THR A 3 21.56 -7.66 -3.30
C THR A 3 20.17 -7.03 -3.20
N MET A 4 19.26 -7.66 -2.45
CA MET A 4 18.07 -6.97 -1.97
C MET A 4 18.54 -5.85 -1.05
N THR A 5 18.48 -4.62 -1.53
CA THR A 5 18.73 -3.44 -0.69
C THR A 5 17.53 -3.29 0.23
N ILE A 6 17.59 -3.96 1.38
CA ILE A 6 16.61 -3.79 2.44
C ILE A 6 16.84 -2.40 3.01
N ASN A 7 16.01 -1.43 2.61
CA ASN A 7 16.01 -0.11 3.23
C ASN A 7 15.56 -0.28 4.68
N THR A 8 16.49 -0.19 5.63
CA THR A 8 16.24 -0.36 7.07
C THR A 8 15.09 0.51 7.57
N SER A 9 14.91 1.72 7.01
CA SER A 9 13.80 2.61 7.34
C SER A 9 12.44 2.03 6.93
N ASN A 10 12.35 1.36 5.78
CA ASN A 10 11.13 0.69 5.32
C ASN A 10 10.73 -0.45 6.26
N ASN A 11 11.71 -1.18 6.79
CA ASN A 11 11.45 -2.29 7.73
C ASN A 11 11.00 -1.80 9.09
N ILE A 12 11.62 -0.73 9.63
CA ILE A 12 11.22 -0.16 10.92
C ILE A 12 9.79 0.37 10.83
N LEU A 13 9.47 1.10 9.76
CA LEU A 13 8.15 1.65 9.52
C LEU A 13 7.07 0.55 9.39
N ARG A 14 7.32 -0.49 8.60
CA ARG A 14 6.39 -1.64 8.50
C ARG A 14 6.22 -2.37 9.85
N SER A 15 7.29 -2.53 10.62
CA SER A 15 7.22 -3.18 11.93
C SER A 15 6.34 -2.45 12.96
N VAL A 16 6.04 -1.16 12.75
CA VAL A 16 5.08 -0.43 13.60
C VAL A 16 3.66 -0.97 13.40
N LEU A 17 3.25 -1.23 12.16
CA LEU A 17 1.93 -1.80 11.87
C LEU A 17 1.83 -3.26 12.34
N ASP A 18 2.93 -4.01 12.33
CA ASP A 18 2.95 -5.39 12.83
C ASP A 18 2.77 -5.48 14.35
N LYS A 19 3.26 -4.48 15.09
CA LYS A 19 3.13 -4.40 16.56
C LYS A 19 1.74 -3.94 16.98
N GLU A 20 1.15 -3.03 16.21
CA GLU A 20 -0.17 -2.46 16.47
C GLU A 20 -1.14 -2.85 15.37
N LYS A 21 -1.33 -4.16 15.15
CA LYS A 21 -2.26 -4.66 14.14
C LYS A 21 -3.65 -4.06 14.32
N LEU A 22 -4.34 -3.83 13.19
CA LEU A 22 -5.68 -3.27 13.18
C LEU A 22 -6.63 -4.17 13.98
N SER A 23 -7.27 -3.57 14.97
CA SER A 23 -8.33 -4.11 15.80
C SER A 23 -9.54 -3.16 15.75
N GLU A 24 -10.67 -3.59 16.31
CA GLU A 24 -11.86 -2.74 16.43
C GLU A 24 -11.62 -1.51 17.33
N THR A 25 -10.60 -1.53 18.19
CA THR A 25 -10.34 -0.50 19.19
C THR A 25 -9.26 0.51 18.81
N ASN A 26 -8.44 0.23 17.79
CA ASN A 26 -7.28 1.07 17.43
C ASN A 26 -7.32 1.62 15.99
N ILE A 27 -8.49 1.62 15.34
CA ILE A 27 -8.66 1.98 13.92
C ILE A 27 -8.00 3.33 13.57
N LEU A 28 -8.18 4.35 14.41
CA LEU A 28 -7.64 5.70 14.16
C LEU A 28 -6.10 5.73 14.21
N ASP A 29 -5.50 5.05 15.19
CA ASP A 29 -4.06 5.01 15.38
C ASP A 29 -3.39 4.17 14.28
N TRP A 30 -3.95 3.00 13.99
CA TRP A 30 -3.50 2.15 12.88
C TRP A 30 -3.59 2.88 11.54
N HIS A 31 -4.71 3.57 11.27
CA HIS A 31 -4.87 4.33 10.03
C HIS A 31 -3.88 5.50 9.94
N ARG A 32 -3.58 6.19 11.05
CA ARG A 32 -2.55 7.23 11.08
C ARG A 32 -1.16 6.65 10.77
N ASN A 33 -0.81 5.52 11.38
CA ASN A 33 0.45 4.83 11.12
C ASN A 33 0.55 4.38 9.65
N LEU A 34 -0.52 3.82 9.09
CA LEU A 34 -0.60 3.45 7.68
C LEU A 34 -0.32 4.65 6.77
N ARG A 35 -1.00 5.78 7.00
CA ARG A 35 -0.79 7.01 6.19
C ARG A 35 0.65 7.50 6.22
N ILE A 36 1.33 7.43 7.37
CA ILE A 36 2.75 7.82 7.51
C ILE A 36 3.63 6.94 6.62
N ILE A 37 3.39 5.62 6.65
CA ILE A 37 4.16 4.63 5.90
C ILE A 37 3.91 4.79 4.39
N LEU A 38 2.66 4.95 3.99
CA LEU A 38 2.32 5.17 2.58
C LEU A 38 2.86 6.51 2.06
N LYS A 39 2.92 7.54 2.90
CA LYS A 39 3.55 8.83 2.53
C LYS A 39 5.05 8.65 2.32
N HIS A 40 5.73 7.90 3.19
CA HIS A 40 7.13 7.56 3.05
C HIS A 40 7.41 6.80 1.74
N ASP A 41 6.56 5.82 1.42
CA ASP A 41 6.69 4.97 0.22
C ASP A 41 6.12 5.64 -1.05
N LYS A 42 5.68 6.90 -0.98
CA LYS A 42 5.06 7.68 -2.08
C LYS A 42 3.82 7.02 -2.69
N LYS A 43 3.06 6.30 -1.87
CA LYS A 43 1.84 5.55 -2.21
C LYS A 43 0.59 6.07 -1.50
N LEU A 44 0.68 7.16 -0.74
CA LEU A 44 -0.48 7.73 -0.02
C LEU A 44 -1.67 8.02 -0.95
N TYR A 45 -1.40 8.42 -2.19
CA TYR A 45 -2.41 8.73 -3.20
C TYR A 45 -3.38 7.56 -3.45
N VAL A 46 -2.95 6.31 -3.26
CA VAL A 46 -3.79 5.11 -3.43
C VAL A 46 -5.00 5.12 -2.48
N LEU A 47 -4.90 5.77 -1.31
CA LEU A 47 -6.04 5.89 -0.39
C LEU A 47 -7.03 6.99 -0.80
N GLU A 48 -6.61 7.92 -1.65
CA GLU A 48 -7.36 9.13 -2.01
C GLU A 48 -7.93 9.03 -3.43
N GLU A 49 -7.25 8.29 -4.31
CA GLU A 49 -7.58 8.10 -5.71
C GLU A 49 -7.81 6.61 -5.98
N PRO A 50 -9.04 6.17 -6.33
CA PRO A 50 -9.26 4.79 -6.71
C PRO A 50 -8.56 4.48 -8.05
N VAL A 51 -8.18 3.21 -8.22
CA VAL A 51 -7.72 2.71 -9.51
C VAL A 51 -8.85 2.90 -10.53
N PRO A 52 -8.60 3.51 -11.71
CA PRO A 52 -9.62 3.61 -12.75
C PRO A 52 -10.21 2.24 -13.10
N GLU A 53 -11.53 2.15 -13.25
CA GLU A 53 -12.19 0.87 -13.54
C GLU A 53 -11.80 0.30 -14.92
N GLU A 54 -11.53 1.20 -15.87
CA GLU A 54 -11.19 0.82 -17.25
C GLU A 54 -9.69 0.89 -17.50
N GLU A 55 -9.12 -0.22 -17.97
CA GLU A 55 -7.75 -0.24 -18.47
C GLU A 55 -7.63 0.62 -19.75
N PRO A 56 -6.58 1.46 -19.88
CA PRO A 56 -6.38 2.21 -21.11
C PRO A 56 -6.20 1.28 -22.32
N PRO A 57 -6.79 1.62 -23.48
CA PRO A 57 -6.69 0.77 -24.66
C PRO A 57 -5.24 0.57 -25.11
N SER A 58 -4.97 -0.52 -25.82
CA SER A 58 -3.61 -0.89 -26.25
C SER A 58 -2.90 0.18 -27.09
N PHE A 59 -3.68 0.97 -27.86
CA PHE A 59 -3.21 2.09 -28.67
C PHE A 59 -3.05 3.41 -27.90
N ALA A 60 -3.38 3.45 -26.59
CA ALA A 60 -3.15 4.63 -25.77
C ALA A 60 -1.64 4.92 -25.61
N PRO A 61 -1.26 6.19 -25.35
CA PRO A 61 0.12 6.55 -25.08
C PRO A 61 0.74 5.66 -24.01
N LYS A 62 1.98 5.22 -24.23
CA LYS A 62 2.72 4.32 -23.30
C LYS A 62 2.74 4.87 -21.88
N ALA A 63 2.89 6.18 -21.71
CA ALA A 63 2.85 6.84 -20.40
C ALA A 63 1.54 6.60 -19.66
N LYS A 64 0.39 6.65 -20.36
CA LYS A 64 -0.94 6.41 -19.76
C LYS A 64 -1.09 4.96 -19.32
N ARG A 65 -0.66 4.00 -20.15
CA ARG A 65 -0.67 2.56 -19.80
C ARG A 65 0.26 2.25 -18.63
N ASN A 66 1.45 2.84 -18.60
CA ASN A 66 2.39 2.68 -17.50
C ASN A 66 1.87 3.28 -16.19
N ALA A 67 1.23 4.46 -16.24
CA ALA A 67 0.64 5.09 -15.06
C ALA A 67 -0.50 4.24 -14.49
N TYR A 68 -1.37 3.70 -15.34
CA TYR A 68 -2.42 2.76 -14.92
C TYR A 68 -1.82 1.52 -14.26
N LYS A 69 -0.86 0.86 -14.90
CA LYS A 69 -0.20 -0.32 -14.34
C LYS A 69 0.45 -0.03 -12.99
N LYS A 70 1.15 1.10 -12.87
CA LYS A 70 1.76 1.51 -11.60
C LYS A 70 0.71 1.70 -10.52
N HIS A 71 -0.43 2.32 -10.83
CA HIS A 71 -1.52 2.50 -9.87
C HIS A 71 -2.08 1.14 -9.41
N VAL A 72 -2.35 0.21 -10.34
CA VAL A 72 -2.78 -1.16 -10.01
C VAL A 72 -1.76 -1.86 -9.10
N ASP A 73 -0.49 -1.83 -9.47
CA ASP A 73 0.57 -2.50 -8.71
C ASP A 73 0.72 -1.91 -7.30
N ASP A 74 0.68 -0.58 -7.17
CA ASP A 74 0.74 0.10 -5.87
C ASP A 74 -0.51 -0.17 -5.02
N ALA A 75 -1.71 -0.18 -5.62
CA ALA A 75 -2.96 -0.49 -4.93
C ALA A 75 -2.98 -1.91 -4.38
N ASN A 76 -2.47 -2.87 -5.15
CA ASN A 76 -2.30 -4.25 -4.69
C ASN A 76 -1.34 -4.34 -3.51
N GLU A 77 -0.18 -3.67 -3.58
CA GLU A 77 0.78 -3.68 -2.48
C GLU A 77 0.22 -3.07 -1.19
N VAL A 78 -0.51 -1.95 -1.30
CA VAL A 78 -1.21 -1.34 -0.16
C VAL A 78 -2.26 -2.29 0.39
N SER A 79 -3.04 -2.95 -0.46
CA SER A 79 -4.06 -3.92 -0.02
C SER A 79 -3.45 -5.09 0.74
N PHE A 80 -2.33 -5.64 0.25
CA PHE A 80 -1.59 -6.70 0.97
C PHE A 80 -1.05 -6.22 2.30
N LEU A 81 -0.48 -5.01 2.37
CA LEU A 81 -0.02 -4.42 3.63
C LEU A 81 -1.17 -4.25 4.62
N MET A 82 -2.33 -3.75 4.18
CA MET A 82 -3.50 -3.57 5.02
C MET A 82 -4.00 -4.90 5.56
N LEU A 83 -4.04 -5.94 4.72
CA LEU A 83 -4.41 -7.29 5.14
C LEU A 83 -3.41 -7.86 6.15
N ASP A 84 -2.10 -7.84 5.86
CA ASP A 84 -1.07 -8.43 6.72
C ASP A 84 -1.02 -7.80 8.13
N THR A 85 -1.34 -6.51 8.19
CA THR A 85 -1.34 -5.72 9.42
C THR A 85 -2.72 -5.64 10.07
N MET A 86 -3.68 -6.43 9.60
CA MET A 86 -5.01 -6.59 10.20
C MET A 86 -5.05 -7.80 11.14
N ASN A 87 -5.81 -7.72 12.22
CA ASN A 87 -6.05 -8.90 13.06
C ASN A 87 -6.89 -9.94 12.32
N SER A 88 -6.61 -11.22 12.58
CA SER A 88 -7.28 -12.35 11.92
C SER A 88 -8.79 -12.36 12.14
N GLU A 89 -9.29 -11.76 13.21
CA GLU A 89 -10.73 -11.65 13.50
C GLU A 89 -11.46 -10.73 12.50
N LEU A 90 -10.74 -9.77 11.92
CA LEU A 90 -11.25 -8.82 10.92
C LEU A 90 -10.99 -9.29 9.48
N GLN A 91 -10.05 -10.22 9.27
CA GLN A 91 -9.76 -10.84 7.99
C GLN A 91 -10.78 -11.97 7.72
N LYS A 92 -11.87 -11.68 7.00
CA LYS A 92 -12.88 -12.68 6.59
C LYS A 92 -12.87 -12.91 5.09
#